data_AF-A0AAQ3TKC5-F1
#
_entry.id   AF-A0AAQ3TKC5-F1
#
_cell.length_a   1.000
_cell.length_b   1.000
_cell.length_c   1.000
_cell.angle_alpha   90.00
_cell.angle_beta   90.00
_cell.angle_gamma   90.00
#
_symmetry.space_group_name_H-M   'P 1'
#
loop_
_entity.id
_entity.type
_entity.pdbx_description
1 polymer ?
#
loop_
_entity_poly.entity_id
_entity_poly.type
_entity_poly.pdbx_seq_one_letter_code
_entity_poly.pdbx_strand_id
1 'polypeptide(L)'
;MGMSLYEELMMMARDAATARRAARLAADAASRAARWAAASRPAPPPHLAPRARRSSPQIEHVPGKSVTKEDLESDEATQALYERWCKAYNKQRDQGDMARRFNIFKEAAEDVYKSNKVFMYEPEKQRRLGPAADGFNAQEFAEHKSGLARLGFHIDPDDVKSRLVEDIPDQSPPNRDRSP
;
A
#
# COMPACT_ATOMS: atom_id res chain seq x y z
N MET A 1 50.54 -62.34 -29.46
CA MET A 1 50.59 -61.41 -28.32
C MET A 1 49.21 -60.79 -28.19
N GLY A 2 48.41 -61.21 -27.21
CA GLY A 2 47.08 -60.66 -26.95
C GLY A 2 47.17 -59.65 -25.81
N MET A 3 46.50 -58.49 -25.95
CA MET A 3 46.43 -57.50 -24.87
C MET A 3 45.71 -58.10 -23.66
N SER A 4 46.15 -57.71 -22.47
CA SER A 4 45.52 -58.13 -21.22
C SER A 4 44.15 -57.45 -21.04
N LEU A 5 43.22 -58.11 -20.35
CA LEU A 5 41.91 -57.53 -20.01
C LEU A 5 42.02 -56.17 -19.30
N TYR A 6 43.12 -55.92 -18.59
CA TYR A 6 43.41 -54.63 -17.96
C TYR A 6 43.72 -53.53 -18.98
N GLU A 7 44.49 -53.84 -20.02
CA GLU A 7 44.77 -52.89 -21.10
C GLU A 7 43.52 -52.56 -21.90
N GLU A 8 42.65 -53.54 -22.13
CA GLU A 8 41.36 -53.36 -22.79
C GLU A 8 40.42 -52.47 -21.96
N LEU A 9 40.32 -52.72 -20.65
CA LEU A 9 39.54 -51.89 -19.73
C LEU A 9 40.09 -50.45 -19.64
N MET A 10 41.41 -50.29 -19.59
CA MET A 10 42.07 -48.98 -19.56
C MET A 10 41.93 -48.23 -20.88
N MET A 11 41.87 -48.92 -22.02
CA MET A 11 41.59 -48.33 -23.33
C MET A 11 40.13 -47.85 -23.41
N MET A 12 39.17 -48.69 -23.02
CA MET A 12 37.75 -48.31 -22.96
C MET A 12 37.49 -47.12 -22.02
N ALA A 13 38.17 -47.06 -20.88
CA ALA A 13 38.05 -45.94 -19.95
C ALA A 13 38.58 -44.62 -20.54
N ARG A 14 39.66 -44.66 -21.32
CA ARG A 14 40.22 -43.50 -22.04
C ARG A 14 39.28 -43.05 -23.15
N ASP A 15 38.69 -43.98 -23.89
CA ASP A 15 37.74 -43.68 -24.95
C ASP A 15 36.48 -43.03 -24.36
N ALA A 16 35.95 -43.57 -23.26
CA ALA A 16 34.83 -42.98 -22.54
C ALA A 16 35.15 -41.58 -21.98
N ALA A 17 36.35 -41.38 -21.43
CA ALA A 17 36.79 -40.07 -20.95
C ALA A 17 36.93 -39.05 -22.10
N THR A 18 37.42 -39.48 -23.25
CA THR A 18 37.58 -38.65 -24.45
C THR A 18 36.23 -38.28 -25.04
N ALA A 19 35.30 -39.23 -25.15
CA ALA A 19 33.92 -38.98 -25.57
C ALA A 19 33.21 -37.99 -24.66
N ARG A 20 33.37 -38.12 -23.33
CA ARG A 20 32.79 -37.17 -22.35
C ARG A 20 33.36 -35.76 -22.50
N ARG A 21 34.67 -35.63 -22.71
CA ARG A 21 35.31 -34.32 -22.96
C ARG A 21 34.82 -33.69 -24.26
N ALA A 22 34.74 -34.48 -25.34
CA ALA A 22 34.21 -34.02 -26.62
C ALA A 22 32.76 -33.54 -26.52
N ALA A 23 31.90 -34.27 -25.80
CA ALA A 23 30.51 -33.89 -25.57
C ALA A 23 30.37 -32.56 -24.81
N ARG A 24 31.20 -32.33 -23.78
CA ARG A 24 31.21 -31.06 -23.03
C ARG A 24 31.64 -29.88 -23.90
N LEU A 25 32.70 -30.05 -24.69
CA LEU A 25 33.16 -29.01 -25.61
C LEU A 25 32.10 -28.69 -26.68
N ALA A 26 31.39 -29.71 -27.18
CA ALA A 26 30.28 -29.50 -28.11
C ALA A 26 29.11 -28.73 -27.46
N ALA A 27 28.76 -29.04 -26.20
CA ALA A 27 27.72 -28.33 -25.46
C ALA A 27 28.09 -26.87 -25.18
N ASP A 28 29.36 -26.60 -24.84
CA ASP A 28 29.87 -25.23 -24.65
C ASP A 28 29.89 -24.45 -25.97
N ALA A 29 30.29 -25.09 -27.08
CA ALA A 29 30.25 -24.49 -28.40
C ALA A 29 28.80 -24.15 -28.83
N ALA A 30 27.86 -25.07 -28.62
CA ALA A 30 26.44 -24.85 -28.87
C ALA A 30 25.87 -23.70 -28.01
N SER A 31 26.24 -23.64 -26.73
CA SER A 31 25.83 -22.56 -25.82
C SER A 31 26.37 -21.20 -26.26
N ARG A 32 27.63 -21.13 -26.70
CA ARG A 32 28.24 -19.91 -27.23
C ARG A 32 27.58 -19.47 -28.54
N ALA A 33 27.29 -20.41 -29.43
CA ALA A 33 26.58 -20.14 -30.68
C ALA A 33 25.15 -19.62 -30.43
N ALA A 34 24.42 -20.21 -29.48
CA ALA A 34 23.08 -19.76 -29.11
C ALA A 34 23.09 -18.33 -28.53
N ARG A 35 24.07 -18.00 -27.68
CA ARG A 35 24.23 -16.63 -27.14
C ARG A 35 24.56 -15.63 -28.23
N TRP A 36 25.45 -15.97 -29.16
CA TRP A 36 25.78 -15.12 -30.30
C TRP A 36 24.57 -14.88 -31.21
N ALA A 37 23.80 -15.94 -31.50
CA ALA A 37 22.57 -15.83 -32.28
C ALA A 37 21.52 -14.96 -31.58
N ALA A 38 21.38 -15.06 -30.26
CA ALA A 38 20.47 -14.21 -29.49
C ALA A 38 20.91 -12.74 -29.49
N ALA A 39 22.22 -12.47 -29.35
CA ALA A 39 22.78 -11.11 -29.38
C ALA A 39 22.70 -10.48 -30.78
N SER A 40 22.68 -11.29 -31.84
CA SER A 40 22.57 -10.85 -33.23
C SER A 40 21.12 -10.61 -33.67
N ARG A 41 20.12 -10.88 -32.82
CA ARG A 41 18.73 -10.57 -33.16
C ARG A 41 18.55 -9.05 -33.17
N PRO A 42 18.03 -8.46 -34.26
CA PRO A 42 17.70 -7.04 -34.26
C PRO A 42 16.67 -6.77 -33.16
N ALA A 43 16.88 -5.69 -32.40
CA ALA A 43 15.90 -5.24 -31.42
C ALA A 43 14.56 -5.05 -32.12
N PRO A 44 13.43 -5.47 -31.52
CA PRO A 44 12.13 -5.19 -32.10
C PRO A 44 12.00 -3.68 -32.32
N PRO A 45 11.47 -3.25 -33.46
CA PRO A 45 11.31 -1.83 -33.72
C PRO A 45 10.45 -1.21 -32.61
N PRO A 46 10.70 0.06 -32.25
CA PRO A 46 10.15 0.67 -31.02
C PRO A 46 8.61 0.70 -30.95
N HIS A 47 7.91 0.46 -32.06
CA HIS A 47 6.46 0.33 -32.13
C HIS A 47 5.93 -1.08 -31.80
N LEU A 48 6.78 -2.11 -31.83
CA LEU A 48 6.46 -3.51 -31.47
C LEU A 48 7.13 -3.98 -30.18
N ALA A 49 8.04 -3.18 -29.60
CA ALA A 49 8.39 -3.36 -28.20
C ALA A 49 7.07 -3.31 -27.41
N PRO A 50 6.77 -4.29 -26.53
CA PRO A 50 5.68 -4.11 -25.58
C PRO A 50 6.03 -2.80 -24.90
N ARG A 51 5.23 -1.75 -25.18
CA ARG A 51 5.32 -0.49 -24.46
C ARG A 51 5.37 -0.95 -23.02
N ALA A 52 6.53 -0.82 -22.37
CA ALA A 52 6.63 -1.07 -20.93
C ALA A 52 5.43 -0.32 -20.42
N ARG A 53 4.42 -1.07 -19.95
CA ARG A 53 3.17 -0.48 -19.50
C ARG A 53 3.71 0.51 -18.49
N ARG A 54 3.76 1.78 -18.85
CA ARG A 54 3.80 2.86 -17.89
C ARG A 54 2.60 2.47 -17.08
N SER A 55 2.87 1.88 -15.93
CA SER A 55 1.85 1.47 -15.00
C SER A 55 0.92 2.66 -15.02
N SER A 56 -0.33 2.46 -15.47
CA SER A 56 -1.35 3.47 -15.25
C SER A 56 -1.12 3.94 -13.81
N PRO A 57 -1.14 5.26 -13.50
CA PRO A 57 -0.90 5.71 -12.15
C PRO A 57 -1.96 5.04 -11.26
N GLN A 58 -1.61 3.87 -10.73
CA GLN A 58 -2.39 3.17 -9.75
C GLN A 58 -2.14 4.06 -8.57
N ILE A 59 -3.15 4.82 -8.17
CA ILE A 59 -3.07 5.56 -6.92
C ILE A 59 -2.70 4.51 -5.91
N GLU A 60 -1.54 4.71 -5.29
CA GLU A 60 -1.12 3.86 -4.21
C GLU A 60 -2.23 3.93 -3.16
N HIS A 61 -2.93 2.81 -3.01
CA HIS A 61 -3.95 2.66 -2.00
C HIS A 61 -3.22 2.64 -0.66
N VAL A 62 -3.32 3.74 0.09
CA VAL A 62 -2.62 3.88 1.36
C VAL A 62 -3.57 3.41 2.46
N PRO A 63 -3.23 2.34 3.21
CA PRO A 63 -4.07 1.85 4.29
C PRO A 63 -4.42 2.96 5.29
N GLY A 64 -5.71 3.09 5.61
CA GLY A 64 -6.22 4.08 6.55
C GLY A 64 -6.33 5.51 6.00
N LYS A 65 -5.84 5.79 4.78
CA LYS A 65 -5.98 7.12 4.13
C LYS A 65 -6.84 7.06 2.87
N SER A 66 -6.80 5.94 2.16
CA SER A 66 -7.67 5.66 1.02
C SER A 66 -8.98 5.04 1.50
N VAL A 67 -10.09 5.46 0.90
CA VAL A 67 -11.44 4.94 1.16
C VAL A 67 -11.87 4.09 -0.02
N THR A 68 -12.25 2.85 0.24
CA THR A 68 -12.78 1.93 -0.78
C THR A 68 -14.29 1.82 -0.68
N LYS A 69 -14.92 1.14 -1.66
CA LYS A 69 -16.36 0.88 -1.59
C LYS A 69 -16.67 -0.04 -0.41
N GLU A 70 -15.84 -1.07 -0.25
CA GLU A 70 -15.93 -2.13 0.74
C GLU A 70 -15.89 -1.57 2.16
N ASP A 71 -15.09 -0.52 2.38
CA ASP A 71 -15.02 0.17 3.67
C ASP A 71 -16.33 0.84 4.09
N LEU A 72 -17.23 1.13 3.15
CA LEU A 72 -18.50 1.81 3.39
C LEU A 72 -19.72 0.86 3.32
N GLU A 73 -19.50 -0.45 3.12
CA GLU A 73 -20.59 -1.41 2.97
C GLU A 73 -21.30 -1.71 4.29
N SER A 74 -20.62 -1.54 5.43
CA SER A 74 -21.21 -1.69 6.75
C SER A 74 -20.54 -0.76 7.79
N ASP A 75 -21.18 -0.62 8.95
CA ASP A 75 -20.63 0.16 10.05
C ASP A 75 -19.37 -0.51 10.61
N GLU A 76 -19.32 -1.84 10.66
CA GLU A 76 -18.15 -2.61 11.08
C GLU A 76 -16.97 -2.42 10.10
N ALA A 77 -17.24 -2.39 8.79
CA ALA A 77 -16.22 -2.10 7.79
C ALA A 77 -15.68 -0.67 7.92
N THR A 78 -16.58 0.29 8.18
CA THR A 78 -16.21 1.70 8.41
C THR A 78 -15.39 1.84 9.69
N GLN A 79 -15.74 1.10 10.74
CA GLN A 79 -15.01 1.07 12.01
C GLN A 79 -13.60 0.46 11.81
N ALA A 80 -13.48 -0.60 11.02
CA ALA A 80 -12.17 -1.16 10.66
C ALA A 80 -11.32 -0.17 9.84
N LEU A 81 -11.94 0.62 8.95
CA LEU A 81 -11.26 1.74 8.28
C LEU A 81 -10.79 2.80 9.29
N TYR A 82 -11.63 3.13 10.27
CA TYR A 82 -11.32 4.12 11.30
C TYR A 82 -10.13 3.68 12.17
N GLU A 83 -10.03 2.41 12.54
CA GLU A 83 -8.86 1.87 13.24
C GLU A 83 -7.57 1.98 12.40
N ARG A 84 -7.66 1.69 11.09
CA ARG A 84 -6.51 1.85 10.18
C ARG A 84 -6.12 3.32 10.04
N TRP A 85 -7.09 4.23 10.00
CA TRP A 85 -6.85 5.67 9.96
C TRP A 85 -6.15 6.16 11.23
N CYS A 86 -6.58 5.70 12.42
CA CYS A 86 -5.93 6.02 13.69
C CYS A 86 -4.45 5.61 13.67
N LYS A 87 -4.15 4.39 13.19
CA LYS A 87 -2.77 3.91 13.02
C LYS A 87 -1.98 4.76 12.01
N ALA A 88 -2.59 5.14 10.89
CA ALA A 88 -1.92 5.91 9.84
C ALA A 88 -1.53 7.34 10.27
N TYR A 89 -2.22 7.91 11.27
CA TYR A 89 -1.96 9.23 11.83
C TYR A 89 -1.42 9.21 13.27
N ASN A 90 -1.09 8.03 13.81
CA ASN A 90 -0.67 7.84 15.20
C ASN A 90 -1.63 8.47 16.23
N LYS A 91 -2.93 8.42 15.94
CA LYS A 91 -3.99 8.88 16.85
C LYS A 91 -4.26 7.80 17.89
N GLN A 92 -4.13 8.13 19.17
CA GLN A 92 -4.60 7.29 20.26
C GLN A 92 -6.05 7.68 20.56
N ARG A 93 -6.98 6.75 20.34
CA ARG A 93 -8.39 6.88 20.67
C ARG A 93 -8.80 5.62 21.42
N ASP A 94 -9.49 5.78 22.54
CA ASP A 94 -10.17 4.66 23.17
C ASP A 94 -11.47 4.31 22.40
N GLN A 95 -12.06 3.16 22.70
CA GLN A 95 -13.26 2.69 22.01
C GLN A 95 -14.47 3.61 22.22
N GLY A 96 -14.58 4.28 23.37
CA GLY A 96 -15.64 5.25 23.66
C GLY A 96 -15.45 6.56 22.89
N ASP A 97 -14.21 7.04 22.78
CA ASP A 97 -13.80 8.15 21.93
C ASP A 97 -14.11 7.87 20.45
N MET A 98 -13.76 6.68 19.97
CA MET A 98 -14.07 6.25 18.61
C MET A 98 -15.57 6.25 18.37
N ALA A 99 -16.38 5.74 19.30
CA ALA A 99 -17.84 5.71 19.18
C ALA A 99 -18.45 7.13 19.10
N ARG A 100 -17.99 8.07 19.93
CA ARG A 100 -18.46 9.46 19.90
C ARG A 100 -18.19 10.15 18.57
N ARG A 101 -17.04 9.87 17.97
CA ARG A 101 -16.56 10.52 16.74
C ARG A 101 -16.90 9.75 15.46
N PHE A 102 -17.47 8.56 15.61
CA PHE A 102 -17.70 7.64 14.49
C PHE A 102 -18.54 8.26 13.38
N ASN A 103 -19.63 8.96 13.73
CA ASN A 103 -20.51 9.58 12.73
C ASN A 103 -19.78 10.65 11.89
N ILE A 104 -18.96 11.48 12.52
CA ILE A 104 -18.16 12.50 11.82
C ILE A 104 -17.16 11.82 10.88
N PHE A 105 -16.48 10.78 11.37
CA PHE A 105 -15.55 10.01 10.56
C PHE A 105 -16.23 9.35 9.35
N LYS A 106 -17.42 8.76 9.56
CA LYS A 106 -18.22 8.13 8.52
C LYS A 106 -18.62 9.13 7.43
N GLU A 107 -19.13 10.30 7.81
CA GLU A 107 -19.46 11.37 6.87
C GLU A 107 -18.24 11.81 6.05
N ALA A 108 -17.08 11.99 6.69
CA ALA A 108 -15.84 12.34 6.00
C ALA A 108 -15.40 11.25 5.01
N ALA A 109 -15.53 9.97 5.37
CA ALA A 109 -15.21 8.84 4.49
C ALA A 109 -16.14 8.77 3.28
N GLU A 110 -17.45 8.96 3.50
CA GLU A 110 -18.43 9.03 2.43
C GLU A 110 -18.15 10.19 1.46
N ASP A 111 -17.83 11.37 1.97
CA ASP A 111 -17.52 12.56 1.16
C ASP A 111 -16.27 12.36 0.29
N VAL A 112 -15.22 11.76 0.86
CA VAL A 112 -14.02 11.41 0.11
C VAL A 112 -14.36 10.40 -1.00
N TYR A 113 -15.12 9.35 -0.67
CA TYR A 113 -15.50 8.34 -1.65
C TYR A 113 -16.39 8.92 -2.78
N LYS A 114 -17.40 9.72 -2.43
CA LYS A 114 -18.28 10.42 -3.39
C LYS A 114 -17.49 11.36 -4.30
N SER A 115 -16.57 12.13 -3.72
CA SER A 115 -15.68 13.02 -4.49
C SER A 115 -14.80 12.21 -5.46
N ASN A 116 -14.22 11.10 -5.00
CA ASN A 116 -13.33 10.27 -5.80
C ASN A 116 -14.06 9.55 -6.94
N LYS A 117 -15.36 9.27 -6.80
CA LYS A 117 -16.18 8.77 -7.91
C LYS A 117 -16.25 9.75 -9.09
N VAL A 118 -16.17 11.06 -8.84
CA VAL A 118 -16.14 12.07 -9.92
C VAL A 118 -14.79 12.03 -10.65
N PHE A 119 -13.71 11.76 -9.92
CA PHE A 119 -12.34 11.74 -10.44
C PHE A 119 -11.82 10.33 -10.77
N MET A 120 -12.71 9.39 -11.15
CA MET A 120 -12.32 7.99 -11.43
C MET A 120 -11.21 7.85 -12.48
N TYR A 121 -11.14 8.76 -13.45
CA TYR A 121 -10.14 8.73 -14.54
C TYR A 121 -8.93 9.64 -14.29
N GLU A 122 -8.93 10.39 -13.19
CA GLU A 122 -7.90 11.38 -12.85
C GLU A 122 -7.30 11.03 -11.50
N PRO A 123 -6.41 10.02 -11.46
CA PRO A 123 -5.99 9.43 -10.22
C PRO A 123 -5.29 10.41 -9.26
N GLU A 124 -4.55 11.36 -9.83
CA GLU A 124 -3.90 12.47 -9.12
C GLU A 124 -4.87 13.42 -8.41
N LYS A 125 -6.16 13.43 -8.79
CA LYS A 125 -7.19 14.27 -8.16
C LYS A 125 -7.95 13.54 -7.04
N GLN A 126 -7.69 12.25 -6.83
CA GLN A 126 -8.36 11.53 -5.75
C GLN A 126 -7.91 12.05 -4.38
N ARG A 127 -8.89 12.36 -3.55
CA ARG A 127 -8.72 12.81 -2.18
C ARG A 127 -8.45 11.62 -1.26
N ARG A 128 -7.77 11.91 -0.15
CA ARG A 128 -7.51 10.97 0.95
C ARG A 128 -8.10 11.55 2.24
N LEU A 129 -8.39 10.68 3.19
CA LEU A 129 -8.78 11.10 4.55
C LEU A 129 -7.65 11.90 5.18
N GLY A 130 -7.96 13.12 5.61
CA GLY A 130 -7.03 14.00 6.30
C GLY A 130 -6.82 13.64 7.77
N PRO A 131 -5.89 14.30 8.48
CA PRO A 131 -5.60 14.09 9.91
C PRO A 131 -6.74 14.45 10.88
N ALA A 132 -7.80 15.10 10.37
CA ALA A 132 -8.96 15.57 11.14
C ALA A 132 -10.27 14.99 10.59
N ALA A 133 -10.20 13.79 9.99
CA ALA A 133 -11.38 13.13 9.44
C ALA A 133 -12.42 12.78 10.51
N ASP A 134 -11.99 12.55 11.76
CA ASP A 134 -12.86 12.30 12.91
C ASP A 134 -13.27 13.57 13.68
N GLY A 135 -13.05 14.74 13.09
CA GLY A 135 -13.27 16.04 13.73
C GLY A 135 -12.18 16.43 14.71
N PHE A 136 -12.39 17.56 15.39
CA PHE A 136 -11.52 18.08 16.43
C PHE A 136 -12.28 18.15 17.76
N ASN A 137 -11.64 17.84 18.88
CA ASN A 137 -12.11 18.43 20.14
C ASN A 137 -11.61 19.88 20.25
N ALA A 138 -12.08 20.60 21.27
CA ALA A 138 -11.70 22.00 21.49
C ALA A 138 -10.18 22.22 21.55
N GLN A 139 -9.44 21.29 22.17
CA GLN A 139 -7.99 21.38 22.29
C GLN A 139 -7.28 21.14 20.95
N GLU A 140 -7.60 20.06 20.25
CA GLU A 140 -7.05 19.72 18.94
C GLU A 140 -7.37 20.82 17.92
N PHE A 141 -8.56 21.42 18.03
CA PHE A 141 -8.97 22.54 17.20
C PHE A 141 -8.13 23.79 17.49
N ALA A 142 -7.90 24.13 18.76
CA ALA A 142 -7.07 25.26 19.16
C ALA A 142 -5.62 25.08 18.68
N GLU A 143 -5.06 23.88 18.81
CA GLU A 143 -3.73 23.55 18.31
C GLU A 143 -3.65 23.67 16.79
N HIS A 144 -4.60 23.07 16.06
CA HIS A 144 -4.66 23.14 14.60
C HIS A 144 -4.85 24.57 14.08
N LYS A 145 -5.75 25.35 14.70
CA LYS A 145 -5.97 26.77 14.39
C LYS A 145 -4.72 27.59 14.66
N SER A 146 -4.03 27.35 15.78
CA SER A 146 -2.77 28.04 16.10
C SER A 146 -1.66 27.71 15.10
N GLY A 147 -1.58 26.45 14.63
CA GLY A 147 -0.64 26.01 13.62
C GLY A 147 -0.90 26.64 12.26
N LEU A 148 -2.17 26.70 11.82
CA LEU A 148 -2.55 27.35 10.56
C LEU A 148 -2.34 28.87 10.60
N ALA A 149 -2.64 29.52 11.74
CA ALA A 149 -2.38 30.94 11.91
C ALA A 149 -0.88 31.27 11.79
N ARG A 150 0.01 30.40 12.32
CA ARG A 150 1.47 30.53 12.13
C ARG A 150 1.89 30.39 10.67
N LEU A 151 1.14 29.65 9.87
CA LEU A 151 1.37 29.47 8.43
C LEU A 151 0.65 30.53 7.56
N GLY A 152 -0.02 31.51 8.18
CA GLY A 152 -0.74 32.58 7.47
C GLY A 152 -2.11 32.20 6.92
N PHE A 153 -2.66 31.04 7.31
CA PHE A 153 -4.00 30.60 6.91
C PHE A 153 -5.02 30.94 8.01
N HIS A 154 -6.16 31.55 7.62
CA HIS A 154 -7.28 31.84 8.52
C HIS A 154 -8.43 30.88 8.24
N ILE A 155 -9.02 30.28 9.28
CA ILE A 155 -10.16 29.35 9.16
C ILE A 155 -11.44 30.12 9.47
N ASP A 156 -12.43 30.05 8.58
CA ASP A 156 -13.75 30.63 8.80
C ASP A 156 -14.48 29.94 9.97
N PRO A 157 -15.09 30.71 10.90
CA PRO A 157 -15.67 30.17 12.13
C PRO A 157 -16.93 29.30 11.92
N ASP A 158 -17.58 29.35 10.77
CA ASP A 158 -18.75 28.51 10.49
C ASP A 158 -18.37 27.08 10.03
N ASP A 159 -17.23 26.93 9.34
CA ASP A 159 -16.63 25.61 8.99
C ASP A 159 -16.14 24.84 10.23
N VAL A 160 -16.03 25.53 11.36
CA VAL A 160 -15.47 25.03 12.61
C VAL A 160 -16.54 24.33 13.45
N LYS A 161 -17.76 24.85 13.47
CA LYS A 161 -18.87 24.30 14.28
C LYS A 161 -19.31 22.92 13.83
N SER A 162 -19.24 22.62 12.53
CA SER A 162 -19.62 21.31 11.99
C SER A 162 -18.60 20.21 12.30
N ARG A 163 -17.37 20.56 12.67
CA ARG A 163 -16.26 19.61 12.90
C ARG A 163 -15.83 19.49 14.37
N LEU A 164 -16.40 20.30 15.25
CA LEU A 164 -16.17 20.20 16.68
C LEU A 164 -17.02 19.08 17.27
N VAL A 165 -16.36 18.10 17.88
CA VAL A 165 -17.01 17.13 18.75
C VAL A 165 -17.25 17.83 20.08
N GLU A 166 -18.51 18.01 20.46
CA GLU A 166 -18.82 18.50 21.81
C GLU A 166 -18.44 17.41 22.84
N ASP A 167 -17.57 17.78 23.78
CA ASP A 167 -17.24 16.91 24.91
C ASP A 167 -18.49 16.77 25.80
N ILE A 168 -19.26 15.70 25.57
CA ILE A 168 -20.34 15.31 26.47
C ILE A 168 -19.67 14.86 27.79
N PRO A 169 -19.92 15.53 28.93
CA PRO A 169 -19.29 15.15 30.19
C PRO A 169 -19.64 13.70 30.53
N ASP A 170 -18.65 12.94 31.01
CA ASP A 170 -18.80 11.59 31.53
C ASP A 170 -19.90 11.58 32.60
N GLN A 171 -21.09 11.12 32.22
CA GLN A 171 -22.25 10.93 33.10
C GLN A 171 -22.07 9.67 33.96
N SER A 172 -20.88 9.44 34.50
CA SER A 172 -20.69 8.49 35.58
C SER A 172 -21.50 9.00 36.79
N PRO A 173 -22.52 8.25 37.25
CA PRO A 173 -23.41 8.74 38.30
C PRO A 173 -22.59 9.02 39.57
N PRO A 174 -22.87 10.12 40.29
CA PRO A 174 -22.18 10.42 41.53
C PRO A 174 -22.42 9.27 42.50
N ASN A 175 -21.32 8.70 43.01
CA ASN A 175 -21.31 7.63 43.98
C ASN A 175 -22.08 8.08 45.24
N ARG A 176 -23.38 7.74 45.29
CA ARG A 176 -24.26 8.00 46.43
C ARG A 176 -24.02 6.93 47.49
N ASP A 177 -22.87 6.97 48.13
CA ASP A 177 -22.67 6.23 49.38
C ASP A 177 -21.55 6.89 50.19
N ARG A 178 -21.90 8.02 50.83
CA ARG A 178 -21.37 8.41 52.13
C ARG A 178 -22.22 9.53 52.72
N SER A 179 -23.14 9.14 53.59
CA SER A 179 -23.64 9.91 54.72
C SER A 179 -24.16 8.93 55.78
N PRO A 180 -24.18 9.29 57.07
CA PRO A 180 -23.49 10.37 57.77
C PRO A 180 -22.29 9.89 58.60
#